data_AF-A0A483ANI2-F1
#
_entry.id   AF-A0A483ANI2-F1
#
_cell.length_a   1.000
_cell.length_b   1.000
_cell.length_c   1.000
_cell.angle_alpha   90.00
_cell.angle_beta   90.00
_cell.angle_gamma   90.00
#
_symmetry.space_group_name_H-M   'P 1'
#
loop_
_entity.id
_entity.type
_entity.pdbx_description
1 polymer ?
#
loop_
_entity_poly.entity_id
_entity_poly.type
_entity_poly.pdbx_seq_one_letter_code
_entity_poly.pdbx_strand_id
1 'polypeptide(L)'
;MSNKEPHIVKFSGGRSSAMMLMKLLEGNELKPKRGDVVIFNNTSAEHSATYEFTRKIKKITEKKYNIPFFWIEYQTYEDSSGIYQWSRKPTYRLTNDQPYSEQNKNGYRYKGEVFEEMISLSGFLPSMVSRICTISMKIFVTNAFLSDWFAQKQSIERLGHYGNTPKMSDDDLIKTHKKNGGGVPDKILLSKKAFVRSCAFVRKKQFWRDYTSANIVIDNDILKGSILGNKVQLYGDLAVDYVSVLGIRSDEQRRITKIENRIDEAQENQGKSLFNQPHGESIYAPLVDDNTTQEQVVEFWERQNFNLKLSNTGLFSNCLYCPLKSKAKLQQIATLQLENKIDKDTPESIDWWVNIEKKYSRDLEAEHRNIAKESTKFVGFFGGISKFVFEDIKNKVDRGEKIDPELLKLDSAIPCNCTD
;
A
#
# COMPACT_ATOMS: atom_id res chain seq x y z
N MET A 1 -25.19 -12.70 4.38
CA MET A 1 -24.57 -11.37 4.54
C MET A 1 -25.56 -10.40 5.12
N SER A 2 -25.12 -9.56 6.06
CA SER A 2 -25.87 -8.36 6.44
C SER A 2 -26.11 -7.54 5.17
N ASN A 3 -27.36 -7.43 4.74
CA ASN A 3 -27.71 -6.72 3.50
C ASN A 3 -27.64 -5.17 3.68
N LYS A 4 -27.16 -4.72 4.86
CA LYS A 4 -27.26 -3.33 5.34
C LYS A 4 -25.90 -2.61 5.37
N GLU A 5 -24.82 -3.31 5.74
CA GLU A 5 -23.49 -2.69 5.88
C GLU A 5 -22.79 -2.46 4.54
N PRO A 6 -22.03 -1.36 4.37
CA PRO A 6 -21.20 -1.12 3.19
C PRO A 6 -20.19 -2.25 2.97
N HIS A 7 -20.04 -2.71 1.72
CA HIS A 7 -19.01 -3.66 1.31
C HIS A 7 -17.83 -2.93 0.67
N ILE A 8 -16.65 -3.08 1.26
CA ILE A 8 -15.41 -2.45 0.85
C ILE A 8 -14.50 -3.50 0.23
N VAL A 9 -14.42 -3.49 -1.10
CA VAL A 9 -13.59 -4.44 -1.84
C VAL A 9 -12.15 -3.95 -1.85
N LYS A 10 -11.26 -4.64 -1.12
CA LYS A 10 -9.82 -4.36 -1.10
C LYS A 10 -9.15 -5.02 -2.30
N PHE A 11 -9.09 -4.30 -3.41
CA PHE A 11 -8.55 -4.80 -4.67
C PHE A 11 -7.03 -4.65 -4.70
N SER A 12 -6.30 -5.77 -4.77
CA SER A 12 -4.83 -5.75 -4.69
C SER A 12 -4.12 -5.60 -6.04
N GLY A 13 -4.86 -5.68 -7.16
CA GLY A 13 -4.27 -5.73 -8.51
C GLY A 13 -3.92 -7.14 -9.00
N GLY A 14 -4.13 -8.18 -8.18
CA GLY A 14 -3.84 -9.57 -8.51
C GLY A 14 -5.03 -10.31 -9.14
N ARG A 15 -4.76 -11.49 -9.72
CA ARG A 15 -5.78 -12.36 -10.32
C ARG A 15 -6.86 -12.80 -9.35
N SER A 16 -6.50 -13.18 -8.12
CA SER A 16 -7.46 -13.63 -7.11
C SER A 16 -8.41 -12.51 -6.70
N SER A 17 -7.91 -11.32 -6.38
CA SER A 17 -8.78 -10.16 -6.07
C SER A 17 -9.66 -9.74 -7.25
N ALA A 18 -9.19 -9.94 -8.48
CA ALA A 18 -9.98 -9.64 -9.66
C ALA A 18 -11.04 -10.71 -9.95
N MET A 19 -10.75 -12.00 -9.81
CA MET A 19 -11.76 -13.06 -9.92
C MET A 19 -12.85 -12.87 -8.86
N MET A 20 -12.46 -12.57 -7.61
CA MET A 20 -13.40 -12.21 -6.55
C MET A 20 -14.31 -11.05 -6.98
N LEU A 21 -13.73 -9.94 -7.43
CA LEU A 21 -14.52 -8.78 -7.83
C LEU A 21 -15.46 -9.12 -8.99
N MET A 22 -15.00 -9.88 -10.00
CA MET A 22 -15.85 -10.31 -11.10
C MET A 22 -17.04 -11.15 -10.60
N LYS A 23 -16.82 -12.12 -9.70
CA LYS A 23 -17.89 -12.90 -9.08
C LYS A 23 -18.91 -12.02 -8.37
N LEU A 24 -18.46 -11.09 -7.52
CA LEU A 24 -19.34 -10.16 -6.80
C LEU A 24 -20.16 -9.27 -7.74
N LEU A 25 -19.56 -8.81 -8.84
CA LEU A 25 -20.23 -7.98 -9.84
C LEU A 25 -21.27 -8.78 -10.63
N GLU A 26 -20.92 -9.99 -11.08
CA GLU A 26 -21.81 -10.88 -11.83
C GLU A 26 -22.96 -11.41 -10.96
N GLY A 27 -22.72 -11.63 -9.67
CA GLY A 27 -23.73 -11.97 -8.67
C GLY A 27 -24.58 -10.79 -8.19
N ASN A 28 -24.29 -9.57 -8.66
CA ASN A 28 -24.96 -8.33 -8.23
C ASN A 28 -24.93 -8.14 -6.70
N GLU A 29 -23.82 -8.52 -6.08
CA GLU A 29 -23.62 -8.46 -4.62
C GLU A 29 -23.20 -7.08 -4.12
N LEU A 30 -22.70 -6.23 -5.02
CA LEU A 30 -22.29 -4.85 -4.71
C LEU A 30 -23.39 -3.84 -5.07
N LYS A 31 -23.63 -2.88 -4.18
CA LYS A 31 -24.71 -1.90 -4.24
C LYS A 31 -24.18 -0.50 -3.89
N PRO A 32 -24.11 0.45 -4.84
CA PRO A 32 -23.60 1.80 -4.57
C PRO A 32 -24.40 2.52 -3.47
N LYS A 33 -25.73 2.33 -3.41
CA LYS A 33 -26.59 2.91 -2.36
C LYS A 33 -26.22 2.47 -0.95
N ARG A 34 -25.62 1.29 -0.79
CA ARG A 34 -25.15 0.77 0.49
C ARG A 34 -23.83 1.38 0.93
N GLY A 35 -23.19 2.18 0.07
CA GLY A 35 -21.85 2.74 0.30
C GLY A 35 -20.73 1.84 -0.20
N ASP A 36 -21.05 0.81 -0.97
CA ASP A 36 -20.07 -0.13 -1.49
C ASP A 36 -19.08 0.53 -2.44
N VAL A 37 -17.82 0.14 -2.31
CA VAL A 37 -16.73 0.74 -3.08
C VAL A 37 -15.59 -0.24 -3.27
N VAL A 38 -14.94 -0.15 -4.43
CA VAL A 38 -13.70 -0.87 -4.72
C VAL A 38 -12.52 0.08 -4.55
N ILE A 39 -11.48 -0.37 -3.86
CA ILE A 39 -10.29 0.44 -3.57
C ILE A 39 -9.04 -0.29 -4.05
N PHE A 40 -8.22 0.40 -4.84
CA PHE A 40 -6.85 -0.01 -5.16
C PHE A 40 -5.86 0.98 -4.54
N ASN A 41 -5.08 0.51 -3.58
CA ASN A 41 -4.01 1.30 -2.96
C ASN A 41 -2.76 1.24 -3.83
N ASN A 42 -2.47 2.31 -4.57
CA ASN A 42 -1.23 2.40 -5.34
C ASN A 42 -0.05 2.74 -4.42
N THR A 43 1.01 1.94 -4.47
CA THR A 43 2.27 2.13 -3.75
C THR A 43 3.39 2.65 -4.63
N SER A 44 3.10 2.92 -5.91
CA SER A 44 4.07 3.28 -6.97
C SER A 44 5.17 2.25 -7.21
N ALA A 45 5.08 1.06 -6.60
CA ALA A 45 6.03 -0.04 -6.69
C ALA A 45 5.43 -1.26 -7.41
N GLU A 46 4.24 -1.10 -7.97
CA GLU A 46 3.53 -2.09 -8.76
C GLU A 46 4.14 -2.23 -10.15
N HIS A 47 4.13 -3.45 -10.65
CA HIS A 47 4.50 -3.74 -12.03
C HIS A 47 3.51 -3.10 -13.01
N SER A 48 4.01 -2.58 -14.14
CA SER A 48 3.27 -2.02 -15.27
C SER A 48 2.06 -2.85 -15.70
N ALA A 49 2.22 -4.16 -15.86
CA ALA A 49 1.14 -5.10 -16.15
C ALA A 49 0.00 -5.06 -15.12
N THR A 50 0.29 -4.81 -13.84
CA THR A 50 -0.71 -4.65 -12.78
C THR A 50 -1.53 -3.37 -12.97
N TYR A 51 -0.91 -2.25 -13.36
CA TYR A 51 -1.66 -1.03 -13.67
C TYR A 51 -2.59 -1.22 -14.87
N GLU A 52 -2.08 -1.82 -15.96
CA GLU A 52 -2.90 -2.09 -17.15
C GLU A 52 -4.07 -3.03 -16.86
N PHE A 53 -3.82 -4.08 -16.07
CA PHE A 53 -4.86 -5.01 -15.63
C PHE A 53 -5.90 -4.33 -14.75
N THR A 54 -5.47 -3.61 -13.71
CA THR A 54 -6.35 -2.89 -12.78
C THR A 54 -7.19 -1.85 -13.51
N ARG A 55 -6.62 -1.15 -14.49
CA ARG A 55 -7.31 -0.15 -15.32
C ARG A 55 -8.45 -0.78 -16.13
N LYS A 56 -8.23 -1.98 -16.69
CA LYS A 56 -9.28 -2.73 -17.40
C LYS A 56 -10.40 -3.15 -16.45
N ILE A 57 -10.05 -3.69 -15.28
CA ILE A 57 -11.04 -4.09 -14.27
C ILE A 57 -11.85 -2.88 -13.80
N LYS A 58 -11.19 -1.76 -13.45
CA LYS A 58 -11.86 -0.50 -13.09
C LYS A 58 -12.87 -0.06 -14.14
N LYS A 59 -12.51 -0.08 -15.42
CA LYS A 59 -13.44 0.26 -16.51
C LYS A 59 -14.65 -0.67 -16.57
N ILE A 60 -14.46 -1.97 -16.36
CA ILE A 60 -15.58 -2.94 -16.31
C ILE A 60 -16.49 -2.64 -15.12
N THR A 61 -15.90 -2.55 -13.92
CA THR A 61 -16.60 -2.29 -12.66
C THR A 61 -17.47 -1.02 -12.74
N GLU A 62 -16.92 0.07 -13.28
CA GLU A 62 -17.65 1.33 -13.35
C GLU A 62 -18.63 1.39 -14.51
N LYS A 63 -18.22 1.04 -15.74
CA LYS A 63 -19.05 1.25 -16.92
C LYS A 63 -20.16 0.21 -17.07
N LYS A 64 -19.88 -1.05 -16.70
CA LYS A 64 -20.84 -2.14 -16.85
C LYS A 64 -21.73 -2.32 -15.63
N TYR A 65 -21.16 -2.13 -14.43
CA TYR A 65 -21.87 -2.40 -13.17
C TYR A 65 -22.15 -1.16 -12.33
N ASN A 66 -21.65 0.02 -12.74
CA ASN A 66 -21.88 1.28 -12.04
C ASN A 66 -21.46 1.23 -10.55
N ILE A 67 -20.38 0.50 -10.23
CA ILE A 67 -19.81 0.44 -8.89
C ILE A 67 -18.60 1.39 -8.80
N PRO A 68 -18.52 2.30 -7.81
CA PRO A 68 -17.36 3.17 -7.62
C PRO A 68 -16.08 2.38 -7.40
N PHE A 69 -15.02 2.71 -8.15
CA PHE A 69 -13.69 2.11 -7.98
C PHE A 69 -12.62 3.20 -7.91
N PHE A 70 -12.06 3.45 -6.73
CA PHE A 70 -11.01 4.47 -6.55
C PHE A 70 -9.60 3.90 -6.53
N TRP A 71 -8.67 4.66 -7.13
CA TRP A 71 -7.24 4.49 -6.91
C TRP A 71 -6.80 5.55 -5.90
N ILE A 72 -6.10 5.10 -4.85
CA ILE A 72 -5.66 5.96 -3.77
C ILE A 72 -4.18 5.77 -3.50
N GLU A 73 -3.50 6.86 -3.14
CA GLU A 73 -2.07 6.85 -2.84
C GLU A 73 -1.80 7.50 -1.49
N TYR A 74 -0.78 6.99 -0.81
CA TYR A 74 -0.18 7.70 0.33
C TYR A 74 0.38 9.04 -0.13
N GLN A 75 0.10 10.09 0.63
CA GLN A 75 0.73 11.39 0.47
C GLN A 75 0.98 11.97 1.85
N THR A 76 1.86 12.95 1.96
CA THR A 76 1.97 13.81 3.12
C THR A 76 1.45 15.21 2.82
N TYR A 77 1.15 15.97 3.86
CA TYR A 77 0.89 17.40 3.82
C TYR A 77 1.61 18.07 4.97
N GLU A 78 1.72 19.39 4.96
CA GLU A 78 2.39 20.14 6.01
C GLU A 78 1.38 20.83 6.91
N ASP A 79 1.58 20.67 8.22
CA ASP A 79 0.75 21.29 9.24
C ASP A 79 1.57 21.69 10.46
N SER A 80 1.08 22.72 11.17
CA SER A 80 1.70 23.23 12.38
C SER A 80 1.01 22.66 13.62
N SER A 81 1.81 22.26 14.62
CA SER A 81 1.28 22.05 15.96
C SER A 81 0.93 23.40 16.62
N GLY A 82 0.16 23.38 17.73
CA GLY A 82 -0.26 24.58 18.47
C GLY A 82 0.88 25.45 19.03
N ILE A 83 2.14 25.04 18.89
CA ILE A 83 3.35 25.81 19.22
C ILE A 83 4.08 26.35 17.97
N TYR A 84 3.39 26.45 16.82
CA TYR A 84 3.92 26.89 15.53
C TYR A 84 5.10 26.07 14.99
N GLN A 85 5.26 24.83 15.48
CA GLN A 85 6.24 23.89 14.93
C GLN A 85 5.64 23.13 13.77
N TRP A 86 6.24 23.25 12.58
CA TRP A 86 5.75 22.67 11.33
C TRP A 86 6.24 21.23 11.16
N SER A 87 5.40 20.37 10.60
CA SER A 87 5.78 18.97 10.34
C SER A 87 5.00 18.39 9.16
N ARG A 88 5.56 17.34 8.56
CA ARG A 88 4.84 16.52 7.58
C ARG A 88 3.90 15.55 8.30
N LYS A 89 2.63 15.53 7.88
CA LYS A 89 1.61 14.62 8.37
C LYS A 89 1.17 13.67 7.25
N PRO A 90 0.98 12.37 7.53
CA PRO A 90 0.49 11.43 6.54
C PRO A 90 -0.98 11.68 6.21
N THR A 91 -1.35 11.39 4.98
CA THR A 91 -2.72 11.42 4.44
C THR A 91 -2.79 10.53 3.20
N TYR A 92 -3.83 10.69 2.40
CA TYR A 92 -3.97 10.06 1.10
C TYR A 92 -4.40 11.07 0.03
N ARG A 93 -4.30 10.69 -1.23
CA ARG A 93 -4.89 11.42 -2.36
C ARG A 93 -5.59 10.45 -3.31
N LEU A 94 -6.55 10.97 -4.07
CA LEU A 94 -7.14 10.25 -5.20
C LEU A 94 -6.26 10.41 -6.45
N THR A 95 -6.22 9.39 -7.29
CA THR A 95 -5.58 9.46 -8.60
C THR A 95 -6.49 8.93 -9.69
N ASN A 96 -6.35 9.48 -10.89
CA ASN A 96 -6.98 8.87 -12.06
C ASN A 96 -6.20 7.61 -12.48
N ASP A 97 -6.78 6.89 -13.43
CA ASP A 97 -6.24 5.61 -13.92
C ASP A 97 -5.18 5.80 -15.01
N GLN A 98 -4.62 7.01 -15.17
CA GLN A 98 -3.55 7.35 -16.12
C GLN A 98 -2.25 7.72 -15.38
N PRO A 99 -1.06 7.44 -15.96
CA PRO A 99 0.20 7.74 -15.29
C PRO A 99 0.37 9.24 -15.08
N TYR A 100 1.01 9.61 -13.97
CA TYR A 100 1.35 11.00 -13.66
C TYR A 100 2.31 11.57 -14.70
N SER A 101 2.05 12.82 -15.11
CA SER A 101 2.94 13.61 -15.96
C SER A 101 2.73 15.11 -15.73
N GLU A 102 3.53 15.95 -16.36
CA GLU A 102 3.32 17.40 -16.34
C GLU A 102 1.93 17.80 -16.87
N GLN A 103 1.42 17.07 -17.87
CA GLN A 103 0.10 17.29 -18.45
C GLN A 103 -1.02 16.57 -17.66
N ASN A 104 -0.67 15.55 -16.84
CA ASN A 104 -1.62 14.79 -16.03
C ASN A 104 -1.23 14.80 -14.55
N LYS A 105 -1.42 15.95 -13.90
CA LYS A 105 -1.07 16.14 -12.47
C LYS A 105 -1.90 15.29 -11.50
N ASN A 106 -3.04 14.78 -11.95
CA ASN A 106 -3.92 13.89 -11.17
C ASN A 106 -3.66 12.40 -11.42
N GLY A 107 -2.65 12.07 -12.24
CA GLY A 107 -2.27 10.69 -12.54
C GLY A 107 -1.64 9.95 -11.38
N TYR A 108 -1.64 8.62 -11.49
CA TYR A 108 -0.99 7.73 -10.54
C TYR A 108 0.54 7.79 -10.70
N ARG A 109 1.25 7.81 -9.58
CA ARG A 109 2.71 7.74 -9.48
C ARG A 109 3.16 6.30 -9.65
N TYR A 110 4.27 6.06 -10.34
CA TYR A 110 4.71 4.71 -10.72
C TYR A 110 6.24 4.53 -10.72
N LYS A 111 7.00 5.55 -10.32
CA LYS A 111 8.46 5.56 -10.22
C LYS A 111 8.95 5.38 -8.78
N GLY A 112 8.12 4.80 -7.92
CA GLY A 112 8.45 4.57 -6.51
C GLY A 112 8.29 5.79 -5.60
N GLU A 113 7.72 6.89 -6.08
CA GLU A 113 7.63 8.14 -5.33
C GLU A 113 6.74 8.02 -4.09
N VAL A 114 5.66 7.24 -4.15
CA VAL A 114 4.77 6.99 -3.00
C VAL A 114 5.52 6.19 -1.93
N PHE A 115 6.30 5.20 -2.36
CA PHE A 115 7.09 4.33 -1.49
C PHE A 115 8.22 5.11 -0.82
N GLU A 116 8.93 5.94 -1.57
CA GLU A 116 9.99 6.80 -1.04
C GLU A 116 9.44 7.91 -0.14
N GLU A 117 8.28 8.51 -0.44
CA GLU A 117 7.64 9.50 0.43
C GLU A 117 7.36 8.92 1.82
N MET A 118 6.85 7.68 1.87
CA MET A 118 6.61 6.95 3.11
C MET A 118 7.90 6.66 3.87
N ILE A 119 8.95 6.16 3.21
CA ILE A 119 10.24 5.86 3.85
C ILE A 119 10.92 7.14 4.34
N SER A 120 10.87 8.20 3.56
CA SER A 120 11.43 9.49 3.92
C SER A 120 10.70 10.05 5.15
N LEU A 121 9.36 9.91 5.25
CA LEU A 121 8.63 10.29 6.45
C LEU A 121 8.97 9.39 7.66
N SER A 122 9.04 8.07 7.50
CA SER A 122 9.29 7.14 8.61
C SER A 122 10.74 7.18 9.10
N GLY A 123 11.69 7.44 8.20
CA GLY A 123 13.13 7.43 8.47
C GLY A 123 13.76 6.03 8.52
N PHE A 124 13.04 4.98 8.07
CA PHE A 124 13.56 3.62 8.02
C PHE A 124 12.91 2.78 6.90
N LEU A 125 13.63 1.76 6.45
CA LEU A 125 13.17 0.83 5.42
C LEU A 125 12.16 -0.20 5.96
N PRO A 126 11.14 -0.59 5.18
CA PRO A 126 10.27 -1.71 5.55
C PRO A 126 11.08 -3.01 5.64
N SER A 127 10.65 -3.91 6.51
CA SER A 127 11.29 -5.21 6.69
C SER A 127 10.29 -6.29 7.06
N MET A 128 10.77 -7.52 7.23
CA MET A 128 9.93 -8.62 7.71
C MET A 128 9.34 -8.37 9.11
N VAL A 129 10.00 -7.54 9.93
CA VAL A 129 9.50 -7.13 11.25
C VAL A 129 8.68 -5.85 11.12
N SER A 130 9.22 -4.84 10.44
CA SER A 130 8.58 -3.53 10.31
C SER A 130 7.82 -3.41 8.99
N ARG A 131 6.52 -3.76 9.01
CA ARG A 131 5.62 -3.77 7.84
C ARG A 131 5.06 -2.39 7.50
N ILE A 132 5.90 -1.34 7.57
CA ILE A 132 5.47 0.06 7.46
C ILE A 132 4.80 0.38 6.11
N CYS A 133 5.18 -0.33 5.03
CA CYS A 133 4.54 -0.17 3.74
C CYS A 133 3.06 -0.58 3.75
N THR A 134 2.73 -1.72 4.36
CA THR A 134 1.33 -2.15 4.57
C THR A 134 0.61 -1.18 5.51
N ILE A 135 1.23 -0.87 6.66
CA ILE A 135 0.59 -0.02 7.68
C ILE A 135 0.24 1.36 7.12
N SER A 136 1.17 2.00 6.40
CA SER A 136 1.01 3.38 5.94
C SER A 136 0.27 3.49 4.62
N MET A 137 0.65 2.67 3.63
CA MET A 137 0.16 2.85 2.25
C MET A 137 -1.07 1.98 1.92
N LYS A 138 -1.40 0.99 2.76
CA LYS A 138 -2.62 0.18 2.64
C LYS A 138 -3.60 0.55 3.74
N ILE A 139 -3.32 0.16 5.00
CA ILE A 139 -4.27 0.26 6.11
C ILE A 139 -4.63 1.71 6.42
N PHE A 140 -3.64 2.55 6.76
CA PHE A 140 -3.89 3.95 7.13
C PHE A 140 -4.59 4.74 6.00
N VAL A 141 -4.11 4.60 4.77
CA VAL A 141 -4.67 5.29 3.60
C VAL A 141 -6.11 4.86 3.33
N THR A 142 -6.41 3.56 3.40
CA THR A 142 -7.78 3.04 3.26
C THR A 142 -8.69 3.56 4.37
N ASN A 143 -8.23 3.56 5.62
CA ASN A 143 -9.04 4.03 6.74
C ASN A 143 -9.30 5.54 6.66
N ALA A 144 -8.29 6.32 6.27
CA ALA A 144 -8.48 7.75 6.01
C ALA A 144 -9.48 7.99 4.86
N PHE A 145 -9.42 7.18 3.79
CA PHE A 145 -10.37 7.22 2.69
C PHE A 145 -11.80 6.88 3.15
N LEU A 146 -11.98 5.77 3.89
CA LEU A 146 -13.29 5.31 4.34
C LEU A 146 -13.95 6.32 5.29
N SER A 147 -13.18 6.96 6.18
CA SER A 147 -13.67 8.04 7.04
C SER A 147 -14.24 9.22 6.23
N ASP A 148 -13.61 9.57 5.10
CA ASP A 148 -14.08 10.63 4.19
C ASP A 148 -15.24 10.14 3.30
N TRP A 149 -15.23 8.88 2.86
CA TRP A 149 -16.26 8.27 2.01
C TRP A 149 -17.59 8.06 2.75
N PHE A 150 -17.55 7.43 3.93
CA PHE A 150 -18.73 7.17 4.76
C PHE A 150 -19.35 8.44 5.33
N ALA A 151 -18.62 9.55 5.34
CA ALA A 151 -19.18 10.87 5.66
C ALA A 151 -20.12 11.42 4.59
N GLN A 152 -20.34 10.69 3.48
CA GLN A 152 -21.33 11.02 2.45
C GLN A 152 -21.11 12.41 1.83
N LYS A 153 -19.84 12.79 1.70
CA LYS A 153 -19.43 14.07 1.10
C LYS A 153 -19.36 13.95 -0.41
N GLN A 154 -19.32 15.09 -1.10
CA GLN A 154 -19.04 15.14 -2.55
C GLN A 154 -17.53 15.14 -2.88
N SER A 155 -16.69 15.38 -1.87
CA SER A 155 -15.25 15.55 -2.03
C SER A 155 -14.47 15.22 -0.76
N ILE A 156 -13.18 14.95 -0.92
CA ILE A 156 -12.21 15.05 0.17
C ILE A 156 -11.81 16.52 0.34
N GLU A 157 -11.65 16.96 1.58
CA GLU A 157 -11.31 18.36 1.88
C GLU A 157 -9.81 18.64 1.80
N ARG A 158 -9.46 19.90 1.56
CA ARG A 158 -8.07 20.37 1.58
C ARG A 158 -7.45 20.12 2.96
N LEU A 159 -6.18 19.69 2.99
CA LEU A 159 -5.36 19.66 4.21
C LEU A 159 -4.05 20.43 4.01
N GLY A 160 -3.55 20.97 5.11
CA GLY A 160 -2.33 21.77 5.17
C GLY A 160 -2.56 23.26 5.00
N HIS A 161 -1.50 24.03 5.20
CA HIS A 161 -1.58 25.49 5.22
C HIS A 161 -1.96 26.10 3.86
N TYR A 162 -2.42 27.36 3.88
CA TYR A 162 -2.82 28.12 2.68
C TYR A 162 -1.68 28.90 2.02
N GLY A 163 -0.50 28.96 2.65
CA GLY A 163 0.70 29.55 2.04
C GLY A 163 1.13 28.85 0.74
N ASN A 164 1.86 29.57 -0.11
CA ASN A 164 2.31 29.09 -1.43
C ASN A 164 3.67 28.37 -1.39
N THR A 165 4.33 28.34 -0.24
CA THR A 165 5.64 27.69 -0.05
C THR A 165 5.59 26.80 1.20
N PRO A 166 6.34 25.68 1.24
CA PRO A 166 6.54 24.92 2.46
C PRO A 166 7.05 25.82 3.60
N LYS A 167 6.64 25.53 4.84
CA LYS A 167 7.05 26.23 6.07
C LYS A 167 7.95 25.39 6.97
N MET A 168 7.99 24.06 6.79
CA MET A 168 8.82 23.18 7.62
C MET A 168 10.32 23.46 7.42
N SER A 169 10.96 23.95 8.47
CA SER A 169 12.39 24.26 8.53
C SER A 169 13.25 23.06 8.94
N ASP A 170 14.57 23.20 8.82
CA ASP A 170 15.53 22.23 9.36
C ASP A 170 15.44 22.15 10.88
N ASP A 171 15.27 23.30 11.55
CA ASP A 171 15.11 23.39 13.00
C ASP A 171 13.86 22.67 13.50
N ASP A 172 12.74 22.77 12.77
CA ASP A 172 11.51 22.04 13.11
C ASP A 172 11.74 20.53 13.15
N LEU A 173 12.46 20.00 12.14
CA LEU A 173 12.80 18.58 12.03
C LEU A 173 13.74 18.15 13.15
N ILE A 174 14.83 18.88 13.34
CA ILE A 174 15.86 18.56 14.34
C ILE A 174 15.26 18.61 15.75
N LYS A 175 14.48 19.65 16.06
CA LYS A 175 13.80 19.80 17.35
C LYS A 175 12.80 18.69 17.60
N THR A 176 11.99 18.32 16.60
CA THR A 176 11.03 17.20 16.72
C THR A 176 11.76 15.88 16.97
N HIS A 177 12.82 15.62 16.21
CA HIS A 177 13.62 14.41 16.32
C HIS A 177 14.27 14.27 17.70
N LYS A 178 14.96 15.32 18.18
CA LYS A 178 15.58 15.35 19.52
C LYS A 178 14.53 15.24 20.64
N LYS A 179 13.38 15.92 20.51
CA LYS A 179 12.26 15.83 21.47
C LYS A 179 11.73 14.39 21.61
N ASN A 180 11.72 13.62 20.53
CA ASN A 180 11.28 12.23 20.53
C ASN A 180 12.41 11.23 20.87
N GLY A 181 13.53 11.69 21.44
CA GLY A 181 14.68 10.83 21.80
C GLY A 181 15.52 10.36 20.62
N GLY A 182 15.42 11.03 19.48
CA GLY A 182 16.16 10.71 18.27
C GLY A 182 17.65 11.04 18.39
N GLY A 183 18.51 10.04 18.18
CA GLY A 183 19.98 10.17 18.20
C GLY A 183 20.66 10.24 16.83
N VAL A 184 19.90 10.24 15.73
CA VAL A 184 20.47 10.34 14.37
C VAL A 184 21.12 11.72 14.18
N PRO A 185 22.38 11.81 13.70
CA PRO A 185 23.04 13.08 13.41
C PRO A 185 22.25 13.97 12.44
N ASP A 186 22.25 15.28 12.68
CA ASP A 186 21.39 16.24 11.98
C ASP A 186 21.57 16.18 10.45
N LYS A 187 22.82 16.07 9.94
CA LYS A 187 23.10 15.94 8.50
C LYS A 187 22.47 14.68 7.88
N ILE A 188 22.50 13.55 8.59
CA ILE A 188 21.93 12.28 8.13
C ILE A 188 20.40 12.37 8.16
N LEU A 189 19.84 12.94 9.24
CA LEU A 189 18.40 13.17 9.37
C LEU A 189 17.87 14.02 8.22
N LEU A 190 18.48 15.18 7.96
CA LEU A 190 18.05 16.11 6.91
C LEU A 190 18.13 15.46 5.52
N SER A 191 19.19 14.69 5.24
CA SER A 191 19.32 13.92 4.00
C SER A 191 18.19 12.90 3.82
N LYS A 192 17.88 12.11 4.87
CA LYS A 192 16.77 11.14 4.84
C LYS A 192 15.40 11.82 4.71
N LYS A 193 15.24 13.06 5.17
CA LYS A 193 14.00 13.85 5.06
C LYS A 193 13.88 14.67 3.78
N ALA A 194 14.93 14.72 2.94
CA ALA A 194 14.95 15.59 1.77
C ALA A 194 13.80 15.29 0.78
N PHE A 195 13.49 14.01 0.55
CA PHE A 195 12.45 13.62 -0.41
C PHE A 195 11.06 14.06 0.05
N VAL A 196 10.63 13.70 1.27
CA VAL A 196 9.29 14.09 1.79
C VAL A 196 9.10 15.61 1.87
N ARG A 197 10.19 16.38 2.02
CA ARG A 197 10.17 17.85 1.98
C ARG A 197 9.93 18.42 0.60
N SER A 198 10.38 17.73 -0.45
CA SER A 198 10.15 18.11 -1.84
C SER A 198 8.75 17.73 -2.34
N CYS A 199 8.06 16.81 -1.65
CA CYS A 199 6.70 16.41 -1.98
C CYS A 199 5.67 17.51 -1.70
N ALA A 200 4.51 17.41 -2.36
CA ALA A 200 3.40 18.35 -2.21
C ALA A 200 3.05 18.61 -0.74
N PHE A 201 3.13 19.86 -0.26
CA PHE A 201 2.88 20.23 1.14
C PHE A 201 1.40 20.45 1.47
N VAL A 202 0.51 20.21 0.51
CA VAL A 202 -0.93 20.37 0.63
C VAL A 202 -1.62 19.15 0.03
N ARG A 203 -2.63 18.61 0.73
CA ARG A 203 -3.63 17.76 0.08
C ARG A 203 -4.68 18.67 -0.53
N LYS A 204 -4.79 18.70 -1.85
CA LYS A 204 -5.81 19.50 -2.54
C LYS A 204 -7.21 18.92 -2.28
N LYS A 205 -8.23 19.76 -2.37
CA LYS A 205 -9.63 19.30 -2.43
C LYS A 205 -9.82 18.49 -3.72
N GLN A 206 -10.45 17.32 -3.63
CA GLN A 206 -10.69 16.43 -4.80
C GLN A 206 -12.14 15.93 -4.75
N PHE A 207 -12.90 16.08 -5.84
CA PHE A 207 -14.28 15.59 -5.91
C PHE A 207 -14.31 14.13 -6.36
N TRP A 208 -15.17 13.31 -5.76
CA TRP A 208 -15.24 11.87 -6.08
C TRP A 208 -15.50 11.60 -7.57
N ARG A 209 -16.44 12.37 -8.15
CA ARG A 209 -16.84 12.27 -9.57
C ARG A 209 -15.69 12.48 -10.57
N ASP A 210 -14.60 13.12 -10.16
CA ASP A 210 -13.46 13.37 -11.04
C ASP A 210 -12.55 12.13 -11.16
N TYR A 211 -12.76 11.11 -10.31
CA TYR A 211 -11.90 9.92 -10.18
C TYR A 211 -12.63 8.59 -10.40
N THR A 212 -13.94 8.62 -10.62
CA THR A 212 -14.75 7.46 -11.00
C THR A 212 -15.80 7.86 -12.01
N SER A 213 -16.09 6.97 -12.97
CA SER A 213 -17.20 7.14 -13.91
C SER A 213 -18.53 6.57 -13.40
N ALA A 214 -18.52 5.89 -12.25
CA ALA A 214 -19.73 5.41 -11.60
C ALA A 214 -20.49 6.55 -10.90
N ASN A 215 -21.81 6.38 -10.79
CA ASN A 215 -22.65 7.31 -10.05
C ASN A 215 -22.27 7.32 -8.56
N ILE A 216 -22.08 8.53 -8.03
CA ILE A 216 -21.82 8.75 -6.60
C ILE A 216 -23.16 8.89 -5.88
N VAL A 217 -23.38 8.04 -4.87
CA VAL A 217 -24.58 8.05 -4.02
C VAL A 217 -24.17 8.42 -2.60
N ILE A 218 -24.81 9.43 -2.01
CA ILE A 218 -24.44 10.03 -0.72
C ILE A 218 -25.64 10.25 0.22
N ASP A 219 -26.71 9.50 0.03
CA ASP A 219 -27.96 9.59 0.79
C ASP A 219 -28.28 8.27 1.53
N ASN A 220 -27.26 7.52 1.92
CA ASN A 220 -27.36 6.31 2.72
C ASN A 220 -27.75 6.62 4.17
N ASP A 221 -28.97 6.24 4.55
CA ASP A 221 -29.53 6.47 5.88
C ASP A 221 -28.80 5.73 7.02
N ILE A 222 -28.20 4.57 6.74
CA ILE A 222 -27.46 3.79 7.75
C ILE A 222 -26.20 4.57 8.18
N LEU A 223 -25.50 5.17 7.21
CA LEU A 223 -24.29 5.92 7.48
C LEU A 223 -24.57 7.27 8.15
N LYS A 224 -25.75 7.87 7.99
CA LYS A 224 -26.09 9.20 8.54
C LYS A 224 -25.92 9.27 10.05
N GLY A 225 -26.27 8.20 10.77
CA GLY A 225 -26.16 8.14 12.24
C GLY A 225 -24.71 8.17 12.75
N SER A 226 -23.74 7.80 11.93
CA SER A 226 -22.31 7.69 12.31
C SER A 226 -21.49 8.94 11.94
N ILE A 227 -22.11 9.96 11.33
CA ILE A 227 -21.41 11.18 10.87
C ILE A 227 -21.25 12.16 12.04
N LEU A 228 -20.00 12.53 12.33
CA LEU A 228 -19.65 13.56 13.30
C LEU A 228 -18.92 14.70 12.61
N GLY A 229 -19.64 15.81 12.39
CA GLY A 229 -19.16 16.93 11.60
C GLY A 229 -18.93 16.52 10.14
N ASN A 230 -17.67 16.48 9.71
CA ASN A 230 -17.28 16.18 8.33
C ASN A 230 -16.60 14.81 8.15
N LYS A 231 -16.66 13.93 9.16
CA LYS A 231 -16.00 12.62 9.13
C LYS A 231 -16.84 11.56 9.84
N VAL A 232 -16.56 10.30 9.49
CA VAL A 232 -17.04 9.13 10.24
C VAL A 232 -15.88 8.54 11.04
N GLN A 233 -16.16 8.10 12.26
CA GLN A 233 -15.18 7.39 13.08
C GLN A 233 -15.10 5.93 12.64
N LEU A 234 -13.89 5.41 12.53
CA LEU A 234 -13.61 3.99 12.23
C LEU A 234 -13.14 3.23 13.48
N TYR A 235 -12.92 3.93 14.59
CA TYR A 235 -12.36 3.38 15.81
C TYR A 235 -13.16 3.87 17.02
N GLY A 236 -13.15 3.06 18.09
CA GLY A 236 -13.90 3.35 19.32
C GLY A 236 -15.38 3.01 19.22
N ASP A 237 -16.13 3.36 20.27
CA ASP A 237 -17.52 2.94 20.49
C ASP A 237 -18.51 3.49 19.46
N LEU A 238 -18.11 4.51 18.69
CA LEU A 238 -18.89 5.14 17.63
C LEU A 238 -18.41 4.74 16.22
N ALA A 239 -17.59 3.68 16.12
CA ALA A 239 -17.13 3.17 14.84
C ALA A 239 -18.31 2.71 13.99
N VAL A 240 -18.27 3.03 12.70
CA VAL A 240 -19.25 2.51 11.74
C VAL A 240 -18.94 1.06 11.38
N ASP A 241 -19.99 0.25 11.29
CA ASP A 241 -19.89 -1.14 10.84
C ASP A 241 -19.80 -1.20 9.30
N TYR A 242 -18.88 -2.02 8.81
CA TYR A 242 -18.72 -2.30 7.38
C TYR A 242 -18.04 -3.65 7.14
N VAL A 243 -18.19 -4.17 5.91
CA VAL A 243 -17.62 -5.46 5.51
C VAL A 243 -16.42 -5.23 4.58
N SER A 244 -15.24 -5.65 4.99
CA SER A 244 -14.05 -5.73 4.14
C SER A 244 -14.03 -7.04 3.35
N VAL A 245 -14.04 -6.91 2.02
CA VAL A 245 -14.09 -8.05 1.11
C VAL A 245 -12.70 -8.34 0.55
N LEU A 246 -12.15 -9.52 0.87
CA LEU A 246 -10.75 -9.89 0.60
C LEU A 246 -10.63 -11.04 -0.42
N GLY A 247 -9.76 -10.85 -1.41
CA GLY A 247 -9.52 -11.83 -2.49
C GLY A 247 -8.50 -12.89 -2.11
N ILE A 248 -8.79 -13.69 -1.09
CA ILE A 248 -7.90 -14.73 -0.54
C ILE A 248 -8.44 -16.09 -0.93
N ARG A 249 -7.59 -16.95 -1.48
CA ARG A 249 -7.99 -18.29 -1.91
C ARG A 249 -7.99 -19.28 -0.74
N SER A 250 -8.74 -20.37 -0.88
CA SER A 250 -8.80 -21.42 0.14
C SER A 250 -7.46 -22.14 0.35
N ASP A 251 -6.60 -22.19 -0.68
CA ASP A 251 -5.28 -22.81 -0.63
C ASP A 251 -4.20 -21.92 0.03
N GLU A 252 -4.54 -20.73 0.51
CA GLU A 252 -3.64 -19.78 1.17
C GLU A 252 -3.71 -19.89 2.71
N GLN A 253 -3.68 -21.10 3.26
CA GLN A 253 -3.97 -21.39 4.68
C GLN A 253 -3.23 -20.50 5.67
N ARG A 254 -1.94 -20.20 5.43
CA ARG A 254 -1.15 -19.30 6.30
C ARG A 254 -1.70 -17.88 6.37
N ARG A 255 -2.29 -17.38 5.27
CA ARG A 255 -2.93 -16.05 5.21
C ARG A 255 -4.28 -16.08 5.89
N ILE A 256 -5.04 -17.16 5.74
CA ILE A 256 -6.33 -17.39 6.40
C ILE A 256 -6.14 -17.40 7.93
N THR A 257 -5.28 -18.27 8.46
CA THR A 257 -5.01 -18.36 9.91
C THR A 257 -4.53 -17.03 10.50
N LYS A 258 -3.76 -16.24 9.72
CA LYS A 258 -3.31 -14.93 10.19
C LYS A 258 -4.47 -13.92 10.32
N ILE A 259 -5.45 -14.00 9.42
CA ILE A 259 -6.63 -13.15 9.45
C ILE A 259 -7.55 -13.57 10.59
N GLU A 260 -7.76 -14.88 10.78
CA GLU A 260 -8.50 -15.43 11.92
C GLU A 260 -7.90 -14.97 13.25
N ASN A 261 -6.60 -15.19 13.47
CA ASN A 261 -5.91 -14.74 14.67
C ASN A 261 -6.04 -13.23 14.89
N ARG A 262 -5.99 -12.43 13.82
CA ARG A 262 -6.17 -10.97 13.94
C ARG A 262 -7.60 -10.61 14.37
N ILE A 263 -8.61 -11.28 13.83
CA ILE A 263 -10.01 -11.09 14.21
C ILE A 263 -10.19 -11.45 15.69
N ASP A 264 -9.66 -12.59 16.12
CA ASP A 264 -9.74 -13.07 17.50
C ASP A 264 -9.06 -12.07 18.45
N GLU A 265 -7.83 -11.65 18.15
CA GLU A 265 -7.11 -10.62 18.92
C GLU A 265 -7.88 -9.30 19.00
N ALA A 266 -8.56 -8.89 17.92
CA ALA A 266 -9.37 -7.67 17.93
C ALA A 266 -10.60 -7.82 18.83
N GLN A 267 -11.26 -8.99 18.84
CA GLN A 267 -12.39 -9.26 19.72
C GLN A 267 -11.97 -9.27 21.19
N GLU A 268 -10.87 -9.96 21.53
CA GLU A 268 -10.34 -10.03 22.90
C GLU A 268 -9.97 -8.65 23.45
N ASN A 269 -9.44 -7.76 22.61
CA ASN A 269 -9.04 -6.41 23.00
C ASN A 269 -10.15 -5.35 22.83
N GLN A 270 -11.43 -5.75 22.70
CA GLN A 270 -12.56 -4.82 22.50
C GLN A 270 -12.35 -3.86 21.30
N GLY A 271 -11.83 -4.39 20.20
CA GLY A 271 -11.49 -3.64 18.98
C GLY A 271 -10.15 -2.89 19.06
N LYS A 272 -9.47 -2.88 20.21
CA LYS A 272 -8.14 -2.27 20.40
C LYS A 272 -7.03 -3.23 19.99
N SER A 273 -7.05 -3.72 18.76
CA SER A 273 -5.89 -4.46 18.24
C SER A 273 -4.65 -3.55 18.18
N LEU A 274 -3.47 -4.11 18.52
CA LEU A 274 -2.15 -3.50 18.31
C LEU A 274 -1.90 -3.11 16.84
N PHE A 275 -2.72 -3.59 15.90
CA PHE A 275 -2.58 -3.38 14.46
C PHE A 275 -3.80 -2.70 13.82
N ASN A 276 -4.11 -1.45 14.15
CA ASN A 276 -4.90 -0.50 13.33
C ASN A 276 -6.24 -1.00 12.70
N GLN A 277 -6.82 -2.13 13.09
CA GLN A 277 -8.06 -2.62 12.52
C GLN A 277 -9.23 -1.77 13.05
N PRO A 278 -10.07 -1.20 12.17
CA PRO A 278 -11.28 -0.51 12.59
C PRO A 278 -12.21 -1.40 13.43
N HIS A 279 -12.83 -0.84 14.47
CA HIS A 279 -13.62 -1.64 15.42
C HIS A 279 -14.87 -2.25 14.77
N GLY A 280 -15.47 -1.56 13.79
CA GLY A 280 -16.63 -2.04 13.03
C GLY A 280 -16.29 -2.84 11.76
N GLU A 281 -15.02 -3.23 11.55
CA GLU A 281 -14.64 -4.01 10.35
C GLU A 281 -14.94 -5.50 10.53
N SER A 282 -15.89 -6.00 9.74
CA SER A 282 -16.09 -7.43 9.51
C SER A 282 -15.31 -7.88 8.27
N ILE A 283 -14.82 -9.12 8.24
CA ILE A 283 -14.10 -9.66 7.08
C ILE A 283 -14.98 -10.65 6.32
N TYR A 284 -15.02 -10.51 4.99
CA TYR A 284 -15.64 -11.46 4.08
C TYR A 284 -14.63 -11.94 3.04
N ALA A 285 -14.44 -13.25 2.91
CA ALA A 285 -13.49 -13.87 2.00
C ALA A 285 -14.21 -14.87 1.07
N PRO A 286 -14.94 -14.41 0.05
CA PRO A 286 -15.79 -15.25 -0.81
C PRO A 286 -15.05 -16.42 -1.46
N LEU A 287 -13.78 -16.23 -1.83
CA LEU A 287 -13.00 -17.27 -2.48
C LEU A 287 -12.60 -18.39 -1.51
N VAL A 288 -12.54 -18.12 -0.20
CA VAL A 288 -12.36 -19.16 0.82
C VAL A 288 -13.67 -19.95 0.96
N ASP A 289 -14.80 -19.26 1.09
CA ASP A 289 -16.13 -19.88 1.23
C ASP A 289 -16.48 -20.76 0.02
N ASP A 290 -16.10 -20.33 -1.18
CA ASP A 290 -16.27 -21.06 -2.44
C ASP A 290 -15.24 -22.19 -2.64
N ASN A 291 -14.32 -22.41 -1.68
CA ASN A 291 -13.18 -23.33 -1.81
C ASN A 291 -12.34 -23.09 -3.08
N THR A 292 -12.18 -21.84 -3.50
CA THR A 292 -11.48 -21.48 -4.73
C THR A 292 -9.96 -21.61 -4.59
N THR A 293 -9.31 -22.43 -5.43
CA THR A 293 -7.84 -22.64 -5.47
C THR A 293 -7.12 -21.78 -6.50
N GLN A 294 -5.78 -21.80 -6.49
CA GLN A 294 -4.96 -21.13 -7.49
C GLN A 294 -5.25 -21.62 -8.91
N GLU A 295 -5.39 -22.93 -9.12
CA GLU A 295 -5.66 -23.55 -10.42
C GLU A 295 -6.95 -23.00 -11.00
N GLN A 296 -8.02 -22.94 -10.19
CA GLN A 296 -9.31 -22.39 -10.61
C GLN A 296 -9.22 -20.90 -10.97
N VAL A 297 -8.41 -20.12 -10.25
CA VAL A 297 -8.13 -18.73 -10.61
C VAL A 297 -7.42 -18.63 -11.95
N VAL A 298 -6.45 -19.51 -12.22
CA VAL A 298 -5.75 -19.54 -13.51
C VAL A 298 -6.72 -19.90 -14.63
N GLU A 299 -7.48 -20.97 -14.49
CA GLU A 299 -8.48 -21.41 -15.47
C GLU A 299 -9.53 -20.33 -15.75
N PHE A 300 -10.01 -19.64 -14.71
CA PHE A 300 -10.95 -18.53 -14.86
C PHE A 300 -10.39 -17.45 -15.81
N TRP A 301 -9.12 -17.07 -15.62
CA TRP A 301 -8.46 -16.02 -16.38
C TRP A 301 -7.97 -16.45 -17.77
N GLU A 302 -7.72 -17.74 -17.98
CA GLU A 302 -7.42 -18.30 -19.31
C GLU A 302 -8.63 -18.23 -20.25
N ARG A 303 -9.85 -18.26 -19.71
CA ARG A 303 -11.10 -18.12 -20.47
C ARG A 303 -11.45 -16.67 -20.83
N GLN A 304 -10.76 -15.68 -20.26
CA GLN A 304 -11.04 -14.27 -20.49
C GLN A 304 -10.28 -13.72 -21.71
N ASN A 305 -10.84 -12.70 -22.36
CA ASN A 305 -10.18 -12.00 -23.47
C ASN A 305 -9.05 -11.04 -23.03
N PHE A 306 -8.82 -10.88 -21.72
CA PHE A 306 -7.66 -10.22 -21.15
C PHE A 306 -7.26 -10.89 -19.83
N ASN A 307 -5.98 -10.80 -19.48
CA ASN A 307 -5.43 -11.37 -18.26
C ASN A 307 -4.33 -10.44 -17.71
N LEU A 308 -4.01 -10.60 -16.43
CA LEU A 308 -2.79 -10.05 -15.84
C LEU A 308 -1.60 -10.67 -16.58
N LYS A 309 -0.71 -9.87 -17.15
CA LYS A 309 0.44 -10.37 -17.93
C LYS A 309 1.66 -10.66 -17.06
N LEU A 310 1.44 -11.33 -15.92
CA LEU A 310 2.50 -11.77 -15.00
C LEU A 310 2.44 -13.29 -14.83
N SER A 311 3.58 -13.94 -14.59
CA SER A 311 3.61 -15.39 -14.38
C SER A 311 2.69 -15.86 -13.23
N ASN A 312 2.11 -17.05 -13.37
CA ASN A 312 1.31 -17.70 -12.33
C ASN A 312 2.17 -18.33 -11.22
N THR A 313 3.49 -18.41 -11.39
CA THR A 313 4.40 -19.07 -10.43
C THR A 313 4.62 -18.27 -9.13
N GLY A 314 4.02 -17.08 -8.99
CA GLY A 314 4.22 -16.18 -7.85
C GLY A 314 5.58 -15.48 -7.83
N LEU A 315 6.46 -15.75 -8.81
CA LEU A 315 7.75 -15.10 -8.96
C LEU A 315 7.56 -13.61 -9.32
N PHE A 316 6.82 -13.35 -10.40
CA PHE A 316 6.40 -12.00 -10.77
C PHE A 316 5.07 -11.69 -10.08
N SER A 317 5.13 -10.87 -9.03
CA SER A 317 3.96 -10.35 -8.31
C SER A 317 3.84 -8.84 -8.51
N ASN A 318 2.72 -8.25 -8.07
CA ASN A 318 2.49 -6.81 -8.17
C ASN A 318 3.67 -5.97 -7.68
N CYS A 319 4.17 -6.20 -6.45
CA CYS A 319 5.43 -5.60 -6.00
C CYS A 319 6.59 -6.55 -6.32
N LEU A 320 7.43 -6.19 -7.29
CA LEU A 320 8.38 -7.11 -7.88
C LEU A 320 9.52 -7.49 -6.92
N TYR A 321 10.29 -6.52 -6.45
CA TYR A 321 11.41 -6.73 -5.51
C TYR A 321 11.00 -6.58 -4.03
N CYS A 322 9.80 -7.06 -3.69
CA CYS A 322 9.32 -7.02 -2.32
C CYS A 322 10.33 -7.68 -1.35
N PRO A 323 10.79 -6.99 -0.27
CA PRO A 323 11.71 -7.53 0.74
C PRO A 323 11.23 -8.78 1.50
N LEU A 324 9.99 -9.18 1.29
CA LEU A 324 9.38 -10.37 1.89
C LEU A 324 9.63 -11.63 1.05
N LYS A 325 10.12 -11.46 -0.18
CA LYS A 325 10.60 -12.57 -0.99
C LYS A 325 11.97 -13.02 -0.52
N SER A 326 12.26 -14.30 -0.74
CA SER A 326 13.59 -14.84 -0.51
C SER A 326 14.61 -14.18 -1.43
N LYS A 327 15.87 -14.12 -0.98
CA LYS A 327 16.98 -13.58 -1.79
C LYS A 327 17.13 -14.33 -3.12
N ALA A 328 16.88 -15.66 -3.13
CA ALA A 328 16.90 -16.47 -4.34
C ALA A 328 15.81 -16.05 -5.34
N LYS A 329 14.57 -15.83 -4.89
CA LYS A 329 13.48 -15.32 -5.74
C LYS A 329 13.81 -13.93 -6.29
N LEU A 330 14.38 -13.05 -5.46
CA LEU A 330 14.79 -11.70 -5.89
C LEU A 330 15.94 -11.73 -6.93
N GLN A 331 16.92 -12.63 -6.76
CA GLN A 331 17.97 -12.85 -7.75
C GLN A 331 17.38 -13.37 -9.07
N GLN A 332 16.44 -14.32 -9.02
CA GLN A 332 15.82 -14.87 -10.22
C GLN A 332 15.04 -13.79 -10.99
N ILE A 333 14.30 -12.96 -10.27
CA ILE A 333 13.61 -11.80 -10.85
C ILE A 333 14.62 -10.88 -11.56
N ALA A 334 15.72 -10.52 -10.88
CA ALA A 334 16.75 -9.66 -11.46
C ALA A 334 17.39 -10.27 -12.71
N THR A 335 17.69 -11.57 -12.71
CA THR A 335 18.21 -12.29 -13.89
C THR A 335 17.25 -12.18 -15.08
N LEU A 336 15.97 -12.48 -14.87
CA LEU A 336 14.96 -12.44 -15.94
C LEU A 336 14.66 -11.01 -16.42
N GLN A 337 14.91 -10.01 -15.59
CA GLN A 337 14.70 -8.62 -15.97
C GLN A 337 15.85 -7.97 -16.72
N LEU A 338 17.10 -8.43 -16.55
CA LEU A 338 18.21 -7.96 -17.37
C LEU A 338 18.00 -8.22 -18.87
N GLU A 339 17.19 -9.22 -19.20
CA GLU A 339 16.79 -9.54 -20.57
C GLU A 339 15.78 -8.52 -21.15
N ASN A 340 15.20 -7.66 -20.29
CA ASN A 340 14.21 -6.67 -20.66
C ASN A 340 14.79 -5.24 -20.54
N LYS A 341 14.43 -4.35 -21.46
CA LYS A 341 14.75 -2.92 -21.33
C LYS A 341 13.78 -2.28 -20.33
N ILE A 342 14.23 -2.09 -19.09
CA ILE A 342 13.44 -1.50 -18.00
C ILE A 342 14.02 -0.15 -17.61
N ASP A 343 13.13 0.79 -17.26
CA ASP A 343 13.53 2.07 -16.69
C ASP A 343 14.18 1.87 -15.31
N LYS A 344 15.47 2.21 -15.21
CA LYS A 344 16.29 2.01 -14.00
C LYS A 344 15.84 2.87 -12.82
N ASP A 345 15.09 3.93 -13.09
CA ASP A 345 14.57 4.84 -12.08
C ASP A 345 13.19 4.42 -11.55
N THR A 346 12.75 3.19 -11.85
CA THR A 346 11.47 2.65 -11.38
C THR A 346 11.66 1.42 -10.50
N PRO A 347 10.70 1.12 -9.59
CA PRO A 347 10.74 -0.10 -8.78
C PRO A 347 10.65 -1.42 -9.56
N GLU A 348 10.39 -1.37 -10.87
CA GLU A 348 10.57 -2.52 -11.74
C GLU A 348 12.05 -2.85 -11.98
N SER A 349 13.01 -1.97 -11.70
CA SER A 349 14.43 -2.27 -11.81
C SER A 349 15.06 -2.51 -10.43
N ILE A 350 15.96 -3.50 -10.34
CA ILE A 350 16.78 -3.70 -9.13
C ILE A 350 17.64 -2.48 -8.79
N ASP A 351 18.04 -1.67 -9.79
CA ASP A 351 18.85 -0.47 -9.59
C ASP A 351 18.16 0.54 -8.66
N TRP A 352 16.84 0.70 -8.82
CA TRP A 352 16.04 1.56 -7.93
C TRP A 352 16.09 1.06 -6.48
N TRP A 353 15.98 -0.24 -6.26
CA TRP A 353 16.05 -0.84 -4.92
C TRP A 353 17.42 -0.73 -4.29
N VAL A 354 18.49 -0.84 -5.08
CA VAL A 354 19.87 -0.56 -4.63
C VAL A 354 19.99 0.88 -4.13
N ASN A 355 19.47 1.85 -4.89
CA ASN A 355 19.54 3.26 -4.54
C ASN A 355 18.74 3.58 -3.27
N ILE A 356 17.52 3.04 -3.15
CA ILE A 356 16.70 3.19 -1.95
C ILE A 356 17.35 2.52 -0.73
N GLU A 357 17.89 1.31 -0.88
CA GLU A 357 18.56 0.60 0.22
C GLU A 357 19.76 1.40 0.73
N LYS A 358 20.61 1.90 -0.17
CA LYS A 358 21.78 2.73 0.19
C LYS A 358 21.39 4.03 0.87
N LYS A 359 20.37 4.73 0.36
CA LYS A 359 19.95 6.04 0.87
C LYS A 359 19.30 5.95 2.25
N TYR A 360 18.51 4.92 2.51
CA TYR A 360 17.64 4.87 3.68
C TYR A 360 18.00 3.81 4.72
N SER A 361 18.94 2.90 4.42
CA SER A 361 19.47 2.02 5.45
C SER A 361 20.03 2.83 6.62
N ARG A 362 19.90 2.28 7.82
CA ARG A 362 20.54 2.85 9.01
C ARG A 362 22.00 2.40 9.00
N ASP A 363 22.93 3.34 8.92
CA ASP A 363 24.35 3.07 9.14
C ASP A 363 24.65 3.23 10.63
N LEU A 364 24.98 2.14 11.32
CA LEU A 364 25.15 2.16 12.77
C LEU A 364 26.42 2.90 13.19
N GLU A 365 27.48 2.86 12.38
CA GLU A 365 28.72 3.58 12.65
C GLU A 365 28.52 5.09 12.44
N ALA A 366 27.98 5.47 11.29
CA ALA A 366 27.75 6.87 10.95
C ALA A 366 26.69 7.54 11.85
N GLU A 367 25.76 6.77 12.41
CA GLU A 367 24.77 7.26 13.38
C GLU A 367 25.19 7.09 14.85
N HIS A 368 26.46 6.72 15.13
CA HIS A 368 27.00 6.55 16.48
C HIS A 368 26.18 5.61 17.39
N ARG A 369 25.71 4.49 16.82
CA ARG A 369 24.90 3.49 17.53
C ARG A 369 25.78 2.35 18.03
N ASN A 370 25.35 1.72 19.13
CA ASN A 370 25.98 0.51 19.62
C ASN A 370 25.79 -0.64 18.62
N ILE A 371 26.90 -1.28 18.24
CA ILE A 371 26.92 -2.43 17.34
C ILE A 371 26.94 -3.71 18.19
N ALA A 372 25.80 -4.37 18.30
CA ALA A 372 25.66 -5.58 19.13
C ALA A 372 26.30 -6.83 18.49
N LYS A 373 26.47 -6.83 17.16
CA LYS A 373 27.07 -7.92 16.39
C LYS A 373 28.01 -7.33 15.37
N GLU A 374 29.26 -7.78 15.36
CA GLU A 374 30.30 -7.30 14.44
C GLU A 374 29.90 -7.43 12.96
N SER A 375 29.07 -8.41 12.62
CA SER A 375 28.51 -8.61 11.28
C SER A 375 27.36 -7.67 10.91
N THR A 376 26.95 -6.75 11.77
CA THR A 376 25.84 -5.81 11.53
C THR A 376 26.35 -4.38 11.46
N LYS A 377 26.60 -3.90 10.24
CA LYS A 377 26.96 -2.50 9.98
C LYS A 377 25.73 -1.64 9.68
N PHE A 378 24.78 -2.20 8.94
CA PHE A 378 23.56 -1.52 8.52
C PHE A 378 22.31 -2.21 9.05
N VAL A 379 21.21 -1.46 9.16
CA VAL A 379 19.86 -2.01 9.28
C VAL A 379 19.08 -1.61 8.04
N GLY A 380 18.78 -2.58 7.18
CA GLY A 380 18.12 -2.38 5.89
C GLY A 380 16.82 -3.17 5.74
N PHE A 381 16.44 -3.45 4.50
CA PHE A 381 15.22 -4.20 4.15
C PHE A 381 15.15 -5.60 4.77
N PHE A 382 16.32 -6.23 4.97
CA PHE A 382 16.46 -7.60 5.49
C PHE A 382 16.95 -7.64 6.95
N GLY A 383 16.78 -6.54 7.70
CA GLY A 383 17.26 -6.43 9.07
C GLY A 383 18.73 -6.03 9.15
N GLY A 384 19.46 -6.55 10.13
CA GLY A 384 20.88 -6.27 10.34
C GLY A 384 21.75 -6.93 9.26
N ILE A 385 22.53 -6.14 8.53
CA ILE A 385 23.35 -6.58 7.39
C ILE A 385 24.76 -5.95 7.45
N SER A 386 25.76 -6.65 6.92
CA SER A 386 27.12 -6.09 6.73
C SER A 386 27.31 -5.44 5.36
N LYS A 387 26.52 -5.86 4.37
CA LYS A 387 26.53 -5.37 2.98
C LYS A 387 25.10 -5.20 2.48
N PHE A 388 24.89 -4.26 1.55
CA PHE A 388 23.60 -4.03 0.93
C PHE A 388 23.16 -5.25 0.12
N VAL A 389 21.94 -5.73 0.38
CA VAL A 389 21.47 -7.01 -0.15
C VAL A 389 21.06 -6.89 -1.61
N PHE A 390 20.38 -5.82 -2.00
CA PHE A 390 20.01 -5.62 -3.41
C PHE A 390 21.24 -5.40 -4.29
N GLU A 391 22.27 -4.72 -3.77
CA GLU A 391 23.53 -4.55 -4.47
C GLU A 391 24.28 -5.88 -4.62
N ASP A 392 24.33 -6.70 -3.57
CA ASP A 392 24.90 -8.04 -3.64
C ASP A 392 24.17 -8.89 -4.69
N ILE A 393 22.84 -8.89 -4.69
CA ILE A 393 22.03 -9.60 -5.69
C ILE A 393 22.37 -9.10 -7.09
N LYS A 394 22.34 -7.79 -7.33
CA LYS A 394 22.65 -7.22 -8.64
C LYS A 394 24.05 -7.67 -9.12
N ASN A 395 25.05 -7.58 -8.25
CA ASN A 395 26.42 -7.98 -8.59
C ASN A 395 26.54 -9.47 -8.90
N LYS A 396 25.78 -10.35 -8.23
CA LYS A 396 25.74 -11.79 -8.54
C LYS A 396 25.15 -12.04 -9.92
N VAL A 397 24.06 -11.34 -10.24
CA VAL A 397 23.43 -11.44 -11.56
C VAL A 397 24.38 -10.93 -12.66
N ASP A 398 25.05 -9.79 -12.44
CA ASP A 398 26.01 -9.23 -13.40
C ASP A 398 27.20 -10.17 -13.66
N ARG A 399 27.59 -10.98 -12.66
CA ARG A 399 28.60 -12.04 -12.80
C ARG A 399 28.10 -13.33 -13.46
N GLY A 400 26.81 -13.42 -13.78
CA GLY A 400 26.20 -14.62 -14.34
C GLY A 400 26.08 -15.78 -13.35
N GLU A 401 26.04 -15.50 -12.04
CA GLU A 401 25.92 -16.55 -11.02
C GLU A 401 24.57 -17.27 -11.14
N LYS A 402 24.64 -18.60 -11.26
CA LYS A 402 23.45 -19.46 -11.31
C LYS A 402 22.82 -19.59 -9.93
N ILE A 403 21.49 -19.59 -9.91
CA ILE A 403 20.70 -19.81 -8.70
C ILE A 403 20.56 -21.31 -8.52
N ASP A 404 20.81 -21.80 -7.31
CA ASP A 404 20.48 -23.17 -6.94
C ASP A 404 18.95 -23.37 -7.03
N PRO A 405 18.45 -24.25 -7.92
CA PRO A 405 17.02 -24.50 -8.07
C PRO A 405 16.33 -24.94 -6.77
N GLU A 406 17.05 -25.58 -5.84
CA GLU A 406 16.49 -25.99 -4.54
C GLU A 406 16.15 -24.78 -3.66
N LEU A 407 16.91 -23.67 -3.75
CA LEU A 407 16.61 -22.42 -3.05
C LEU A 407 15.35 -21.72 -3.54
N LEU A 408 14.90 -22.04 -4.76
CA LEU A 408 13.65 -21.53 -5.32
C LEU A 408 12.44 -22.34 -4.85
N LYS A 409 12.63 -23.64 -4.54
CA LYS A 409 11.61 -24.54 -4.00
C LYS A 409 11.33 -24.29 -2.52
N LEU A 410 12.30 -23.75 -1.78
CA LEU A 410 12.13 -23.31 -0.40
C LEU A 410 11.14 -22.15 -0.35
N ASP A 411 9.87 -22.46 -0.08
CA ASP A 411 8.80 -21.46 0.06
C ASP A 411 8.91 -20.70 1.38
N SER A 412 9.90 -19.82 1.41
CA SER A 412 10.20 -18.87 2.46
C SER A 412 9.47 -17.53 2.25
N ALA A 413 8.56 -17.45 1.27
CA ALA A 413 7.72 -16.27 1.11
C ALA A 413 6.80 -16.17 2.33
N ILE A 414 7.13 -15.26 3.25
CA ILE A 414 6.27 -14.96 4.38
C ILE A 414 4.99 -14.35 3.83
N PRO A 415 3.79 -14.84 4.23
CA PRO A 415 2.53 -14.25 3.78
C PRO A 415 2.54 -12.74 4.00
N CYS A 416 2.49 -11.96 2.90
CA CYS A 416 2.37 -10.52 3.00
C CYS A 416 0.94 -10.15 3.36
N ASN A 417 0.77 -9.21 4.29
CA ASN A 417 -0.49 -8.51 4.57
C ASN A 417 -0.85 -7.51 3.45
N CYS A 418 -0.26 -7.62 2.26
CA CYS A 418 -0.42 -6.65 1.18
C CYS A 418 -1.86 -6.60 0.63
N THR A 419 -2.68 -7.58 1.00
CA THR A 419 -4.10 -7.73 0.67
C THR A 419 -5.03 -7.29 1.79
N ASP A 420 -4.50 -7.05 2.99
CA ASP A 420 -5.23 -6.40 4.08
C ASP A 420 -5.24 -4.88 3.88
#